data_AF-A0A3B8IB96-F1
#
_entry.id   AF-A0A3B8IB96-F1
#
_cell.length_a   1.000
_cell.length_b   1.000
_cell.length_c   1.000
_cell.angle_alpha   90.00
_cell.angle_beta   90.00
_cell.angle_gamma   90.00
#
_symmetry.space_group_name_H-M   'P 1'
#
loop_
_entity.id
_entity.type
_entity.pdbx_description
1 polymer ?
#
loop_
_entity_poly.entity_id
_entity_poly.type
_entity_poly.pdbx_seq_one_letter_code
_entity_poly.pdbx_strand_id
1 'polypeptide(L)'
;MNRIIRFLQSESFVFLTLVCVLTGQIIHTMYLFDSVRPINLAFQWNGENVTAVNWVHAAFFALAIEAAILMFILNGKSMPSKLYALGSFATNILYYAPWERSIPDMVTTILVSAMLAGSIWFFSDLFAEKVSNIEEGAATTRLLASTAGPIVNGGENGNAARQGFKTTLPDGRAS
;
A
#
# COMPACT_ATOMS: atom_id res chain seq x y z
N MET A 1 5.91 15.64 8.26
CA MET A 1 5.95 15.08 6.89
C MET A 1 6.45 13.65 6.85
N ASN A 2 7.66 13.35 7.34
CA ASN A 2 8.23 11.98 7.28
C ASN A 2 7.41 10.89 7.98
N ARG A 3 6.69 11.21 9.06
CA ARG A 3 5.84 10.23 9.77
C ARG A 3 4.65 9.75 8.93
N ILE A 4 4.03 10.66 8.18
CA ILE A 4 2.88 10.36 7.33
C ILE A 4 3.34 9.49 6.16
N ILE A 5 4.42 9.89 5.47
CA ILE A 5 4.97 9.10 4.35
C ILE A 5 5.39 7.70 4.80
N ARG A 6 6.06 7.58 5.95
CA ARG A 6 6.42 6.27 6.54
C ARG A 6 5.19 5.43 6.90
N PHE A 7 4.13 6.06 7.37
CA PHE A 7 2.87 5.37 7.61
C PHE A 7 2.21 4.89 6.31
N LEU A 8 2.17 5.72 5.25
CA LEU A 8 1.65 5.31 3.94
C LEU A 8 2.51 4.22 3.25
N GLN A 9 3.78 4.07 3.63
CA GLN A 9 4.64 2.97 3.17
C GLN A 9 4.59 1.73 4.08
N SER A 10 3.85 1.78 5.20
CA SER A 10 3.77 0.67 6.15
C SER A 10 2.98 -0.50 5.60
N GLU A 11 3.31 -1.72 6.06
CA GLU A 11 2.57 -2.94 5.71
C GLU A 11 1.09 -2.85 6.09
N SER A 12 0.78 -2.24 7.24
CA SER A 12 -0.59 -2.05 7.70
C SER A 12 -1.40 -1.19 6.73
N PHE A 13 -0.80 -0.13 6.16
CA PHE A 13 -1.48 0.70 5.18
C PHE A 13 -1.66 -0.02 3.84
N VAL A 14 -0.66 -0.79 3.40
CA VAL A 14 -0.77 -1.64 2.20
C VAL A 14 -1.90 -2.66 2.37
N PHE A 15 -1.96 -3.35 3.51
CA PHE A 15 -3.03 -4.31 3.81
C PHE A 15 -4.41 -3.64 3.87
N LEU A 16 -4.52 -2.51 4.55
CA LEU A 16 -5.78 -1.75 4.62
C LEU A 16 -6.24 -1.32 3.23
N THR A 17 -5.31 -0.83 2.39
CA THR A 17 -5.62 -0.42 1.02
C THR A 17 -6.10 -1.60 0.19
N LEU A 18 -5.46 -2.77 0.31
CA LEU A 18 -5.91 -4.00 -0.34
C LEU A 18 -7.34 -4.36 0.09
N VAL A 19 -7.62 -4.36 1.39
CA VAL A 19 -8.97 -4.68 1.92
C VAL A 19 -10.01 -3.70 1.37
N CYS A 20 -9.72 -2.41 1.33
CA CYS A 20 -10.63 -1.41 0.76
C CYS A 20 -10.88 -1.65 -0.73
N VAL A 21 -9.83 -1.90 -1.52
CA VAL A 21 -9.94 -2.19 -2.96
C VAL A 21 -10.77 -3.45 -3.19
N LEU A 22 -10.47 -4.55 -2.50
CA LEU A 22 -11.18 -5.81 -2.64
C LEU A 22 -12.65 -5.67 -2.23
N THR A 23 -12.94 -5.01 -1.10
CA THR A 23 -14.32 -4.80 -0.64
C THR A 23 -15.10 -3.96 -1.65
N GLY A 24 -14.50 -2.89 -2.17
CA GLY A 24 -15.10 -2.07 -3.22
C GLY A 24 -15.37 -2.87 -4.50
N GLN A 25 -14.40 -3.66 -4.95
CA GLN A 25 -14.53 -4.48 -6.17
C GLN A 25 -15.54 -5.60 -6.02
N ILE A 26 -15.60 -6.29 -4.87
CA ILE A 26 -16.55 -7.40 -4.65
C ILE A 26 -17.99 -6.91 -4.79
N ILE A 27 -18.33 -5.79 -4.15
CA ILE A 27 -19.69 -5.25 -4.22
C ILE A 27 -20.00 -4.76 -5.65
N HIS A 28 -19.04 -4.12 -6.33
CA HIS A 28 -19.20 -3.67 -7.72
C HIS A 28 -19.43 -4.85 -8.69
N THR A 29 -18.64 -5.91 -8.52
CA THR A 29 -18.80 -7.16 -9.28
C THR A 29 -20.15 -7.82 -8.96
N MET A 30 -20.59 -7.78 -7.71
CA MET A 30 -21.89 -8.31 -7.29
C MET A 30 -23.05 -7.54 -7.91
N TYR A 31 -22.95 -6.21 -8.06
CA TYR A 31 -23.93 -5.39 -8.78
C TYR A 31 -23.98 -5.71 -10.29
N LEU A 32 -22.82 -5.95 -10.92
CA LEU A 32 -22.76 -6.45 -12.30
C LEU A 32 -23.41 -7.82 -12.45
N PHE A 33 -23.28 -8.69 -11.45
CA PHE A 33 -23.99 -9.97 -11.39
C PHE A 33 -25.47 -9.83 -10.99
N ASP A 34 -25.90 -8.70 -10.43
CA ASP A 34 -27.29 -8.37 -10.08
C ASP A 34 -28.14 -8.10 -11.35
N SER A 35 -27.51 -7.83 -12.49
CA SER A 35 -28.17 -8.01 -13.80
C SER A 35 -28.67 -9.45 -14.04
N VAL A 36 -28.25 -10.43 -13.20
CA VAL A 36 -28.57 -11.87 -13.27
C VAL A 36 -29.17 -12.44 -11.96
N ARG A 37 -29.24 -11.70 -10.83
CA ARG A 37 -29.91 -12.09 -9.55
C ARG A 37 -30.50 -10.88 -8.80
N PRO A 38 -31.37 -11.03 -7.77
CA PRO A 38 -32.35 -9.99 -7.41
C PRO A 38 -32.03 -9.15 -6.16
N ILE A 39 -30.77 -8.91 -5.78
CA ILE A 39 -30.43 -8.14 -4.56
C ILE A 39 -30.02 -6.71 -4.92
N ASN A 40 -31.04 -5.90 -5.18
CA ASN A 40 -30.90 -4.46 -5.33
C ASN A 40 -30.51 -3.84 -3.97
N LEU A 41 -29.35 -3.17 -3.89
CA LEU A 41 -28.91 -2.44 -2.68
C LEU A 41 -29.74 -1.18 -2.41
N ALA A 42 -30.68 -0.84 -3.30
CA ALA A 42 -31.73 0.12 -3.03
C ALA A 42 -32.66 -0.43 -1.95
N PHE A 43 -32.61 0.14 -0.74
CA PHE A 43 -33.65 -0.11 0.25
C PHE A 43 -34.80 0.87 0.00
N GLN A 44 -36.03 0.37 -0.04
CA GLN A 44 -37.21 1.23 -0.02
C GLN A 44 -37.41 1.75 1.40
N TRP A 45 -37.38 3.07 1.55
CA TRP A 45 -37.82 3.74 2.77
C TRP A 45 -38.85 4.78 2.36
N ASN A 46 -40.05 4.69 2.94
CA ASN A 46 -41.17 5.58 2.63
C ASN A 46 -41.65 5.59 1.16
N GLY A 47 -41.49 4.48 0.42
CA GLY A 47 -41.96 4.39 -0.97
C GLY A 47 -41.06 5.12 -1.98
N GLU A 48 -39.95 5.70 -1.54
CA GLU A 48 -38.92 6.25 -2.42
C GLU A 48 -37.75 5.25 -2.53
N ASN A 49 -37.21 5.10 -3.74
CA ASN A 49 -36.01 4.32 -3.98
C ASN A 49 -34.79 5.13 -3.52
N VAL A 50 -34.31 4.86 -2.30
CA VAL A 50 -33.13 5.54 -1.77
C VAL A 50 -31.87 4.95 -2.41
N THR A 51 -31.33 5.67 -3.40
CA THR A 51 -30.09 5.30 -4.11
C THR A 51 -28.82 5.76 -3.40
N ALA A 52 -28.92 6.44 -2.24
CA ALA A 52 -27.78 7.00 -1.51
C ALA A 52 -26.69 5.95 -1.19
N VAL A 53 -27.08 4.70 -0.94
CA VAL A 53 -26.16 3.58 -0.71
C VAL A 53 -25.27 3.31 -1.93
N ASN A 54 -25.83 3.41 -3.15
CA ASN A 54 -25.07 3.22 -4.39
C ASN A 54 -24.06 4.35 -4.60
N TRP A 55 -24.41 5.59 -4.26
CA TRP A 55 -23.51 6.74 -4.33
C TRP A 55 -22.36 6.63 -3.33
N VAL A 56 -22.67 6.26 -2.08
CA VAL A 56 -21.65 6.02 -1.05
C VAL A 56 -20.72 4.88 -1.45
N HIS A 57 -21.26 3.80 -2.01
CA HIS A 57 -20.46 2.69 -2.51
C HIS A 57 -19.54 3.10 -3.65
N ALA A 58 -20.05 3.83 -4.66
CA ALA A 58 -19.24 4.32 -5.77
C ALA A 58 -18.12 5.26 -5.29
N ALA A 59 -18.42 6.15 -4.35
CA ALA A 59 -17.42 7.04 -3.75
C ALA A 59 -16.35 6.26 -2.96
N PHE A 60 -16.75 5.23 -2.20
CA PHE A 60 -15.82 4.36 -1.48
C PHE A 60 -14.90 3.60 -2.43
N PHE A 61 -15.45 3.02 -3.50
CA PHE A 61 -14.67 2.31 -4.51
C PHE A 61 -13.67 3.24 -5.21
N ALA A 62 -14.10 4.42 -5.65
CA ALA A 62 -13.22 5.41 -6.26
C ALA A 62 -12.08 5.81 -5.31
N LEU A 63 -12.40 6.09 -4.04
CA LEU A 63 -11.40 6.44 -3.03
C LEU A 63 -10.39 5.30 -2.80
N ALA A 64 -10.84 4.05 -2.78
CA ALA A 64 -9.96 2.89 -2.62
C ALA A 64 -8.97 2.74 -3.79
N ILE A 65 -9.42 2.95 -5.03
CA ILE A 65 -8.56 2.91 -6.23
C ILE A 65 -7.53 4.05 -6.21
N GLU A 66 -7.94 5.28 -5.88
CA GLU A 66 -7.01 6.41 -5.76
C GLU A 66 -5.98 6.19 -4.63
N ALA A 67 -6.41 5.64 -3.49
CA ALA A 67 -5.51 5.24 -2.41
C ALA A 67 -4.50 4.18 -2.87
N ALA A 68 -4.92 3.21 -3.68
CA ALA A 68 -4.03 2.19 -4.25
C ALA A 68 -2.99 2.80 -5.20
N ILE A 69 -3.39 3.72 -6.08
CA ILE A 69 -2.46 4.44 -6.98
C ILE A 69 -1.41 5.18 -6.16
N LEU A 70 -1.84 5.97 -5.18
CA LEU A 70 -0.95 6.71 -4.30
C LEU A 70 0.00 5.77 -3.54
N MET A 71 -0.52 4.67 -3.01
CA MET A 71 0.26 3.66 -2.31
C MET A 71 1.36 3.06 -3.20
N PHE A 72 1.04 2.65 -4.43
CA PHE A 72 2.03 2.10 -5.37
C PHE A 72 3.09 3.14 -5.76
N ILE A 73 2.70 4.40 -5.97
CA ILE A 73 3.65 5.50 -6.21
C ILE A 73 4.60 5.67 -5.02
N LEU A 74 4.07 5.70 -3.80
CA LEU A 74 4.88 5.88 -2.59
C LEU A 74 5.80 4.69 -2.30
N ASN A 75 5.46 3.49 -2.77
CA ASN A 75 6.32 2.30 -2.70
C ASN A 75 7.24 2.15 -3.93
N GLY A 76 7.32 3.16 -4.81
CA GLY A 76 8.21 3.15 -5.97
C GLY A 76 7.78 2.23 -7.12
N LYS A 77 6.59 1.63 -7.06
CA LYS A 77 6.05 0.71 -8.06
C LYS A 77 5.34 1.49 -9.17
N SER A 78 6.12 1.92 -10.17
CA SER A 78 5.62 2.76 -11.28
C SER A 78 4.72 2.04 -12.29
N MET A 79 4.85 0.72 -12.44
CA MET A 79 4.04 -0.06 -13.40
C MET A 79 2.64 -0.37 -12.84
N PRO A 80 2.49 -0.91 -11.61
CA PRO A 80 1.18 -1.09 -10.99
C PRO A 80 0.38 0.21 -10.87
N SER A 81 1.01 1.33 -10.50
CA SER A 81 0.32 2.62 -10.39
C SER A 81 -0.25 3.11 -11.72
N LYS A 82 0.47 2.95 -12.82
CA LYS A 82 -0.02 3.29 -14.17
C LYS A 82 -1.18 2.41 -14.60
N LEU A 83 -1.12 1.10 -14.33
CA LEU A 83 -2.22 0.18 -14.66
C LEU A 83 -3.47 0.49 -13.85
N TYR A 84 -3.33 0.81 -12.56
CA TYR A 84 -4.45 1.25 -11.74
C TYR A 84 -5.03 2.59 -12.20
N ALA A 85 -4.19 3.55 -12.60
CA ALA A 85 -4.66 4.82 -13.17
C ALA A 85 -5.42 4.60 -14.49
N LEU A 86 -4.93 3.70 -15.34
CA LEU A 86 -5.63 3.30 -16.56
C LEU A 86 -6.97 2.61 -16.25
N GLY A 87 -7.00 1.72 -15.26
CA GLY A 87 -8.22 1.10 -14.75
C GLY A 87 -9.22 2.12 -14.23
N SER A 88 -8.78 3.05 -13.37
CA SER A 88 -9.60 4.16 -12.84
C SER A 88 -10.19 5.00 -13.98
N PHE A 89 -9.36 5.35 -14.96
CA PHE A 89 -9.79 6.10 -16.14
C PHE A 89 -10.84 5.33 -16.97
N ALA A 90 -10.58 4.05 -17.27
CA ALA A 90 -11.53 3.21 -17.98
C ALA A 90 -12.86 3.12 -17.23
N THR A 91 -12.81 2.90 -15.91
CA THR A 91 -14.01 2.80 -15.08
C THR A 91 -14.80 4.11 -15.08
N ASN A 92 -14.13 5.27 -15.02
CA ASN A 92 -14.77 6.58 -15.14
C ASN A 92 -15.42 6.80 -16.51
N ILE A 93 -14.80 6.36 -17.62
CA ILE A 93 -15.44 6.40 -18.95
C ILE A 93 -16.72 5.57 -18.96
N LEU A 94 -16.69 4.36 -18.40
CA LEU A 94 -17.86 3.50 -18.30
C LEU A 94 -19.00 4.15 -17.49
N TYR A 95 -18.68 4.93 -16.46
CA TYR A 95 -19.68 5.60 -15.62
C TYR A 95 -20.25 6.89 -16.22
N TYR A 96 -19.43 7.71 -16.88
CA TYR A 96 -19.82 9.07 -17.26
C TYR A 96 -20.05 9.28 -18.76
N ALA A 97 -19.57 8.39 -19.62
CA ALA A 97 -19.81 8.60 -21.04
C ALA A 97 -21.31 8.40 -21.34
N PRO A 98 -21.94 9.33 -22.08
CA PRO A 98 -23.33 9.22 -22.51
C PRO A 98 -23.38 8.20 -23.64
N TRP A 99 -23.32 6.93 -23.28
CA TRP A 99 -23.37 5.86 -24.25
C TRP A 99 -24.79 5.79 -24.83
N GLU A 100 -24.95 6.25 -26.08
CA GLU A 100 -26.20 6.12 -26.84
C GLU A 100 -26.57 4.64 -27.09
N ARG A 101 -25.60 3.73 -26.97
CA ARG A 101 -25.80 2.27 -27.01
C ARG A 101 -25.34 1.67 -25.69
N SER A 102 -26.10 0.72 -25.16
CA SER A 102 -25.72 -0.07 -24.00
C SER A 102 -24.31 -0.65 -24.21
N ILE A 103 -23.33 -0.23 -23.39
CA ILE A 103 -22.01 -0.87 -23.37
C ILE A 103 -22.27 -2.34 -23.03
N PRO A 104 -21.67 -3.31 -23.74
CA PRO A 104 -21.85 -4.70 -23.39
C PRO A 104 -21.38 -4.93 -21.95
N ASP A 105 -22.24 -5.47 -21.09
CA ASP A 105 -21.91 -5.85 -19.70
C ASP A 105 -20.64 -6.69 -19.59
N MET A 106 -20.33 -7.42 -20.67
CA MET A 106 -19.09 -8.17 -20.86
C MET A 106 -17.83 -7.30 -20.73
N VAL A 107 -17.81 -6.07 -21.28
CA VAL A 107 -16.64 -5.18 -21.20
C VAL A 107 -16.39 -4.74 -19.77
N THR A 108 -17.45 -4.31 -19.07
CA THR A 108 -17.38 -3.93 -17.65
C THR A 108 -16.94 -5.12 -16.80
N THR A 109 -17.51 -6.29 -17.05
CA THR A 109 -17.19 -7.53 -16.31
C THR A 109 -15.73 -7.94 -16.50
N ILE A 110 -15.22 -7.89 -17.74
CA ILE A 110 -13.82 -8.19 -18.03
C ILE A 110 -12.90 -7.17 -17.35
N LEU A 111 -13.24 -5.88 -17.41
CA LEU A 111 -12.44 -4.84 -16.77
C LEU A 111 -12.36 -5.04 -15.26
N VAL A 112 -13.50 -5.20 -14.59
CA VAL A 112 -13.55 -5.38 -13.13
C VAL A 112 -12.86 -6.68 -12.71
N SER A 113 -13.05 -7.77 -13.46
CA SER A 113 -12.39 -9.06 -13.20
C SER A 113 -10.86 -8.95 -13.36
N ALA A 114 -10.39 -8.28 -14.40
CA ALA A 114 -8.97 -8.03 -14.63
C ALA A 114 -8.38 -7.14 -13.53
N MET A 115 -9.12 -6.10 -13.10
CA MET A 115 -8.72 -5.26 -11.98
C MET A 115 -8.63 -6.06 -10.68
N LEU A 116 -9.58 -6.95 -10.38
CA LEU A 116 -9.57 -7.78 -9.18
C LEU A 116 -8.35 -8.71 -9.15
N ALA A 117 -8.14 -9.49 -10.22
CA ALA A 117 -7.00 -10.40 -10.33
C ALA A 117 -5.67 -9.63 -10.31
N GLY A 118 -5.58 -8.51 -11.03
CA GLY A 118 -4.43 -7.62 -11.03
C GLY A 118 -4.15 -7.03 -9.64
N SER A 119 -5.20 -6.68 -8.88
CA SER A 119 -5.06 -6.19 -7.52
C SER A 119 -4.37 -7.24 -6.64
N ILE A 120 -4.88 -8.46 -6.64
CA ILE A 120 -4.27 -9.56 -5.85
C ILE A 120 -2.81 -9.77 -6.26
N TRP A 121 -2.52 -9.81 -7.55
CA TRP A 121 -1.16 -10.01 -8.05
C TRP A 121 -0.20 -8.89 -7.62
N PHE A 122 -0.55 -7.62 -7.87
CA PHE A 122 0.33 -6.49 -7.56
C PHE A 122 0.55 -6.30 -6.06
N PHE A 123 -0.50 -6.52 -5.26
CA PHE A 123 -0.35 -6.48 -3.80
C PHE A 123 0.48 -7.67 -3.29
N SER A 124 0.32 -8.87 -3.86
CA SER A 124 1.13 -10.03 -3.49
C SER A 124 2.62 -9.82 -3.81
N ASP A 125 2.95 -9.25 -4.97
CA ASP A 125 4.32 -8.91 -5.34
C ASP A 125 4.93 -7.90 -4.36
N LEU A 126 4.14 -6.87 -4.01
CA LEU A 126 4.57 -5.85 -3.06
C LEU A 126 4.76 -6.41 -1.64
N PHE A 127 3.92 -7.34 -1.20
CA PHE A 127 4.10 -8.02 0.09
C PHE A 127 5.33 -8.92 0.09
N ALA A 128 5.56 -9.69 -0.97
CA ALA A 128 6.73 -10.55 -1.09
C ALA A 128 8.04 -9.75 -0.97
N GLU A 129 8.10 -8.58 -1.63
CA GLU A 129 9.26 -7.68 -1.53
C GLU A 129 9.44 -7.08 -0.13
N LYS A 130 8.35 -6.72 0.56
CA LYS A 130 8.46 -6.20 1.94
C LYS A 130 8.98 -7.27 2.91
N VAL A 131 8.49 -8.51 2.78
CA VAL A 131 8.94 -9.64 3.60
C VAL A 131 10.42 -9.93 3.35
N SER A 132 10.88 -9.99 2.10
CA SER A 132 12.29 -10.24 1.78
C SER A 132 13.22 -9.17 2.35
N ASN A 133 12.82 -7.90 2.27
CA ASN A 133 13.60 -6.78 2.81
C ASN A 133 13.73 -6.85 4.35
N ILE A 134 12.72 -7.37 5.05
CA ILE A 134 12.77 -7.59 6.50
C ILE A 134 13.75 -8.73 6.84
N GLU A 135 13.72 -9.82 6.09
CA GLU A 135 14.62 -10.96 6.29
C GLU A 135 16.09 -10.58 6.06
N GLU A 136 16.39 -9.85 4.98
CA GLU A 136 17.74 -9.36 4.68
C GLU A 136 18.26 -8.38 5.75
N GLY A 137 17.40 -7.48 6.24
CA GLY A 137 17.75 -6.56 7.33
C GLY A 137 18.04 -7.29 8.64
N ALA A 138 17.26 -8.32 8.96
CA ALA A 138 17.47 -9.16 10.14
C ALA A 138 18.76 -9.99 10.02
N ALA A 139 19.05 -10.55 8.86
CA ALA A 139 20.28 -11.30 8.58
C ALA A 139 21.53 -10.41 8.70
N THR A 140 21.47 -9.19 8.14
CA THR A 140 22.55 -8.20 8.22
C THR A 140 22.81 -7.77 9.66
N THR A 141 21.74 -7.54 10.44
CA THR A 141 21.85 -7.19 11.86
C THR A 141 22.46 -8.35 12.68
N ARG A 142 22.08 -9.60 12.40
CA ARG A 142 22.67 -10.79 13.03
C ARG A 142 24.15 -10.96 12.69
N LEU A 143 24.54 -10.70 11.44
CA LEU A 143 25.95 -10.74 11.01
C LEU A 143 26.79 -9.63 11.67
N LEU A 144 26.25 -8.42 11.81
CA LEU A 144 26.89 -7.32 12.54
C LEU A 144 27.02 -7.64 14.04
N ALA A 145 25.99 -8.24 14.65
CA ALA A 145 26.04 -8.68 16.05
C ALA A 145 27.02 -9.84 16.26
N SER A 146 27.15 -10.73 15.28
CA SER A 146 28.11 -11.85 15.32
C SER A 146 29.56 -11.41 15.09
N THR A 147 29.79 -10.35 14.31
CA THR A 147 31.14 -9.80 14.06
C THR A 147 31.58 -8.82 15.15
N ALA A 148 30.67 -8.28 15.96
CA ALA A 148 30.98 -7.44 17.11
C ALA A 148 31.68 -8.18 18.27
N GLY A 149 31.76 -9.51 18.23
CA GLY A 149 32.43 -10.34 19.23
C GLY A 149 31.75 -10.31 20.61
N PRO A 150 32.05 -11.26 21.52
CA PRO A 150 31.57 -11.18 22.89
C PRO A 150 32.27 -9.99 23.55
N ILE A 151 31.51 -9.04 24.10
CA ILE A 151 32.05 -8.17 25.15
C ILE A 151 32.33 -9.09 26.34
N VAL A 152 33.58 -9.53 26.45
CA VAL A 152 34.11 -10.17 27.65
C VAL A 152 33.98 -9.12 28.74
N ASN A 153 32.93 -9.26 29.55
CA ASN A 153 32.74 -8.47 30.76
C ASN A 153 33.78 -9.00 31.77
N GLY A 154 35.01 -8.51 31.63
CA GLY A 154 36.11 -8.79 32.53
C GLY A 154 35.86 -8.12 33.87
N GLY A 155 35.02 -8.76 34.69
CA GLY A 155 35.02 -8.52 36.11
C GLY A 155 36.29 -9.11 36.70
N GLU A 156 37.29 -8.28 36.98
CA GLU A 156 38.20 -8.49 38.12
C GLU A 156 39.05 -7.24 38.38
N ASN A 157 38.99 -6.80 39.64
CA ASN A 157 39.94 -5.99 40.41
C ASN A 157 40.07 -4.48 40.17
N GLY A 158 39.93 -3.76 41.29
CA GLY A 158 40.05 -2.33 41.40
C GLY A 158 41.48 -1.81 41.43
N ASN A 159 41.56 -0.48 41.38
CA ASN A 159 42.73 0.35 41.63
C ASN A 159 44.01 0.00 40.84
N ALA A 160 44.17 0.60 39.66
CA ALA A 160 45.44 1.23 39.29
C ALA A 160 45.29 2.19 38.10
N ALA A 161 45.94 3.34 38.24
CA ALA A 161 46.46 4.19 37.16
C ALA A 161 45.46 4.99 36.30
N ARG A 162 45.04 6.12 36.89
CA ARG A 162 45.12 7.42 36.19
C ARG A 162 46.56 7.61 35.68
N GLN A 163 46.74 7.77 34.37
CA GLN A 163 47.86 8.40 33.62
C GLN A 163 47.96 7.70 32.26
N GLY A 164 48.00 8.33 31.10
CA GLY A 164 47.90 9.72 30.67
C GLY A 164 47.96 9.69 29.14
N PHE A 165 47.19 10.54 28.48
CA PHE A 165 47.38 10.81 27.06
C PHE A 165 47.27 12.32 26.83
N LYS A 166 48.43 12.98 26.90
CA LYS A 166 48.63 14.36 26.43
C LYS A 166 48.63 14.31 24.90
N THR A 167 47.60 14.84 24.26
CA THR A 167 47.64 15.20 22.85
C THR A 167 48.36 16.54 22.71
N THR A 168 49.60 16.52 22.21
CA THR A 168 50.33 17.67 21.71
C THR A 168 49.74 18.12 20.37
N LEU A 169 49.18 19.33 20.33
CA LEU A 169 48.91 20.10 19.12
C LEU A 169 50.20 20.83 18.70
N PRO A 170 50.62 20.81 17.42
CA PRO A 170 51.58 21.77 16.92
C PRO A 170 50.85 23.02 16.41
N ASP A 171 51.06 24.14 17.12
CA ASP A 171 50.86 25.49 16.61
C ASP A 171 51.96 25.80 15.58
N GLY A 172 51.56 26.39 14.45
CA GLY A 172 52.49 26.80 13.39
C GLY A 172 51.91 27.92 12.52
N ARG A 173 51.82 29.13 13.09
CA ARG A 173 51.71 30.39 12.34
C ARG A 173 53.06 30.76 11.72
N ALA A 174 53.04 31.18 10.46
CA ALA A 174 53.94 32.16 9.84
C ALA A 174 53.42 32.36 8.40
N SER A 175 53.29 33.53 7.78
CA SER A 175 53.43 34.96 8.14
C SER A 175 52.73 35.72 7.02
#